data_AF-A0A841EX32-F1
#
_entry.id   AF-A0A841EX32-F1
#
_cell.length_a   1.000
_cell.length_b   1.000
_cell.length_c   1.000
_cell.angle_alpha   90.00
_cell.angle_beta   90.00
_cell.angle_gamma   90.00
#
_symmetry.space_group_name_H-M   'P 1'
#
loop_
_entity.id
_entity.type
_entity.pdbx_description
1 polymer ?
#
loop_
_entity_poly.entity_id
_entity_poly.type
_entity_poly.pdbx_seq_one_letter_code
_entity_poly.pdbx_strand_id
1 'polypeptide(L)'
;MQKLYEVSNEVDIIDFLVDNNAMIKDFSRSQLSWFFVGESFHVILYLAEGEKPKFERFIINRFAENMNDMIHLWNHFDKRIQHCQETRVLKLAKNKVHDLIAMSETFRALFNREDFEEE
;
A
#
# COMPACT_ATOMS: atom_id res chain seq x y z
N MET A 1 -19.28 4.71 -7.52
CA MET A 1 -18.49 3.70 -6.78
C MET A 1 -17.03 3.90 -7.16
N GLN A 2 -16.21 4.39 -6.23
CA GLN A 2 -14.76 4.57 -6.45
C GLN A 2 -14.05 3.22 -6.31
N LYS A 3 -13.17 2.89 -7.26
CA LYS A 3 -12.51 1.59 -7.35
C LYS A 3 -11.24 1.60 -6.51
N LEU A 4 -11.28 0.95 -5.35
CA LEU A 4 -10.08 0.42 -4.73
C LEU A 4 -9.56 -0.71 -5.65
N TYR A 5 -8.35 -0.56 -6.20
CA TYR A 5 -7.73 -1.62 -6.99
C TYR A 5 -7.02 -2.58 -6.03
N GLU A 6 -7.77 -3.57 -5.54
CA GLU A 6 -7.22 -4.73 -4.85
C GLU A 6 -6.85 -5.78 -5.90
N VAL A 7 -5.56 -6.10 -5.97
CA VAL A 7 -5.03 -7.19 -6.79
C VAL A 7 -4.65 -8.31 -5.84
N SER A 8 -5.10 -9.53 -6.15
CA SER A 8 -4.86 -10.73 -5.35
C SER A 8 -4.23 -11.87 -6.14
N ASN A 9 -3.81 -11.64 -7.38
CA ASN A 9 -2.99 -12.61 -8.11
C ASN A 9 -1.57 -12.62 -7.52
N GLU A 10 -1.26 -13.69 -6.81
CA GLU A 10 -0.01 -13.84 -6.06
C GLU A 10 1.23 -13.79 -6.98
N VAL A 11 1.17 -14.40 -8.16
CA VAL A 11 2.29 -14.38 -9.12
C VAL A 11 2.58 -12.96 -9.56
N ASP A 12 1.56 -12.23 -10.00
CA ASP A 12 1.70 -10.83 -10.44
C ASP A 12 2.21 -9.91 -9.31
N ILE A 13 1.86 -10.20 -8.06
CA ILE A 13 2.32 -9.43 -6.90
C ILE A 13 3.79 -9.72 -6.61
N ILE A 14 4.20 -11.00 -6.65
CA ILE A 14 5.59 -11.40 -6.41
C ILE A 14 6.51 -10.84 -7.49
N ASP A 15 6.15 -10.99 -8.76
CA ASP A 15 6.92 -10.43 -9.88
C ASP A 15 7.07 -8.91 -9.71
N PHE A 16 5.97 -8.22 -9.38
CA PHE A 16 6.01 -6.78 -9.12
C PHE A 16 6.91 -6.40 -7.93
N LEU A 17 6.94 -7.19 -6.86
CA LEU A 17 7.83 -6.95 -5.72
C LEU A 17 9.31 -7.15 -6.11
N VAL A 18 9.60 -8.14 -6.95
CA VAL A 18 10.96 -8.41 -7.46
C VAL A 18 11.42 -7.26 -8.36
N ASP A 19 10.59 -6.86 -9.32
CA ASP A 19 10.90 -5.79 -10.27
C ASP A 19 11.20 -4.44 -9.59
N ASN A 20 10.61 -4.21 -8.41
CA ASN A 20 10.80 -2.99 -7.62
C ASN A 20 11.79 -3.15 -6.45
N ASN A 21 12.56 -4.24 -6.41
CA ASN A 21 13.51 -4.56 -5.33
C ASN A 21 12.90 -4.45 -3.91
N ALA A 22 11.61 -4.76 -3.80
CA ALA A 22 10.80 -4.59 -2.59
C ALA A 22 10.38 -5.94 -1.97
N MET A 23 11.05 -7.03 -2.38
CA MET A 23 10.72 -8.38 -1.96
C MET A 23 10.76 -8.54 -0.44
N ILE A 24 9.69 -9.11 0.10
CA ILE A 24 9.58 -9.44 1.51
C ILE A 24 10.57 -10.58 1.82
N LYS A 25 11.39 -10.39 2.85
CA LYS A 25 12.47 -11.33 3.22
C LYS A 25 12.09 -12.32 4.32
N ASP A 26 11.01 -12.04 5.05
CA ASP A 26 10.58 -12.82 6.21
C ASP A 26 9.10 -13.18 6.09
N PHE A 27 8.83 -14.44 5.77
CA PHE A 27 7.48 -15.00 5.62
C PHE A 27 6.98 -15.74 6.87
N SER A 28 7.74 -15.69 7.98
CA SER A 28 7.34 -16.35 9.25
C SER A 28 6.17 -15.67 9.94
N ARG A 29 5.85 -14.44 9.53
CA ARG A 29 4.78 -13.59 10.06
C ARG A 29 4.31 -12.64 8.97
N SER A 30 3.17 -12.00 9.20
CA SER A 30 2.59 -11.06 8.25
C SER A 30 3.46 -9.82 8.09
N GLN A 31 3.56 -9.29 6.87
CA GLN A 31 4.46 -8.20 6.53
C GLN A 31 3.78 -7.14 5.69
N LEU A 32 4.26 -5.91 5.84
CA LEU A 32 3.89 -4.77 5.03
C LEU A 32 5.10 -4.39 4.17
N SER A 33 4.88 -4.25 2.86
CA SER A 33 5.77 -3.51 1.96
C SER A 33 4.99 -2.34 1.36
N TRP A 34 5.64 -1.20 1.20
CA TRP A 34 5.04 -0.02 0.58
C TRP A 34 6.11 0.77 -0.16
N PHE A 35 5.74 1.33 -1.30
CA PHE A 35 6.64 2.12 -2.14
C PHE A 35 5.83 2.91 -3.17
N PHE A 36 6.52 3.80 -3.88
CA PHE A 36 5.96 4.56 -5.00
C PHE A 36 6.44 3.97 -6.32
N VAL A 37 5.58 4.00 -7.33
CA VAL A 37 5.96 3.78 -8.74
C VAL A 37 5.42 4.97 -9.51
N GLY A 38 6.31 5.89 -9.90
CA GLY A 38 5.90 7.25 -10.30
C GLY A 38 5.09 7.92 -9.19
N GLU A 39 3.95 8.51 -9.54
CA GLU A 39 3.04 9.15 -8.56
C GLU A 39 2.07 8.18 -7.87
N SER A 40 2.15 6.87 -8.17
CA SER A 40 1.24 5.86 -7.62
C SER A 40 1.76 5.31 -6.31
N PHE A 41 0.91 5.27 -5.29
CA PHE A 41 1.22 4.66 -4.00
C PHE A 41 0.78 3.19 -3.99
N HIS A 42 1.72 2.30 -3.66
CA HIS A 42 1.49 0.87 -3.56
C HIS A 42 1.63 0.39 -2.12
N VAL A 43 0.67 -0.42 -1.68
CA VAL A 43 0.68 -1.14 -0.41
C VAL A 43 0.55 -2.61 -0.69
N ILE A 44 1.49 -3.41 -0.22
CA ILE A 44 1.47 -4.86 -0.33
C ILE A 44 1.46 -5.45 1.07
N LEU A 45 0.50 -6.32 1.33
CA LEU A 45 0.42 -7.11 2.55
C LEU A 45 0.74 -8.56 2.21
N TYR A 46 1.64 -9.15 2.98
CA TYR A 46 1.70 -10.60 3.14
C TYR A 46 1.01 -10.93 4.46
N LEU A 47 -0.02 -11.77 4.40
CA LEU A 47 -0.81 -12.19 5.54
C LEU A 47 -0.47 -13.65 5.82
N ALA A 48 0.16 -13.93 6.95
CA ALA A 48 0.64 -15.26 7.35
C ALA A 48 -0.31 -15.95 8.33
N GLU A 49 -1.15 -15.18 9.03
CA GLU A 49 -2.07 -15.61 10.08
C GLU A 49 -3.48 -15.74 9.46
N GLY A 50 -3.78 -16.92 8.94
CA GLY A 50 -5.07 -17.27 8.33
C GLY A 50 -5.14 -18.74 7.93
N GLU A 51 -6.21 -19.17 7.27
CA GLU A 51 -6.31 -20.55 6.75
C GLU A 51 -5.19 -20.86 5.76
N LYS A 52 -4.78 -19.87 4.96
CA LYS A 52 -3.65 -19.94 4.04
C LYS A 52 -2.94 -18.59 3.97
N PRO A 53 -1.59 -18.57 3.94
CA PRO A 53 -0.85 -17.37 3.64
C PRO A 53 -1.24 -16.80 2.28
N LYS A 54 -1.28 -15.48 2.16
CA LYS A 54 -1.63 -14.82 0.91
C LYS A 54 -1.04 -13.42 0.80
N PHE A 55 -0.93 -12.96 -0.44
CA PHE A 55 -0.61 -11.58 -0.75
C PHE A 55 -1.85 -10.78 -1.14
N GLU A 56 -1.86 -9.53 -0.74
CA GLU A 56 -2.85 -8.53 -1.17
C GLU A 56 -2.10 -7.27 -1.58
N ARG A 57 -2.44 -6.69 -2.73
CA ARG A 57 -1.87 -5.44 -3.21
C ARG A 57 -2.97 -4.40 -3.41
N PHE A 58 -2.75 -3.22 -2.84
CA PHE A 58 -3.58 -2.03 -3.02
C PHE A 58 -2.81 -0.97 -3.78
N ILE A 59 -3.50 -0.27 -4.67
CA ILE A 59 -2.92 0.76 -5.54
C ILE A 59 -3.77 2.00 -5.50
N ILE A 60 -3.15 3.15 -5.24
CA ILE A 60 -3.75 4.47 -5.37
C ILE A 60 -2.93 5.25 -6.39
N ASN A 61 -3.44 5.37 -7.61
CA ASN A 61 -2.78 6.14 -8.66
C ASN A 61 -2.77 7.62 -8.29
N ARG A 62 -1.69 8.35 -8.62
CA ARG A 62 -1.56 9.80 -8.36
C ARG A 62 -2.04 10.16 -6.96
N PHE A 63 -1.50 9.47 -5.95
CA PHE A 63 -2.15 9.38 -4.65
C PHE A 63 -2.34 10.77 -4.01
N ALA A 64 -1.40 11.69 -4.26
CA ALA A 64 -1.44 13.06 -3.76
C ALA A 64 -2.69 13.82 -4.25
N GLU A 65 -3.22 13.48 -5.43
CA GLU A 65 -4.43 14.09 -5.99
C GLU A 65 -5.71 13.31 -5.62
N ASN A 66 -5.58 12.02 -5.32
CA ASN A 66 -6.70 11.12 -5.06
C ASN A 66 -6.94 10.90 -3.55
N MET A 67 -7.16 11.98 -2.80
CA MET A 67 -7.38 11.93 -1.34
C MET A 67 -8.59 11.11 -0.91
N ASN A 68 -9.66 11.11 -1.71
CA ASN A 68 -10.83 10.28 -1.41
C ASN A 68 -10.48 8.78 -1.42
N ASP A 69 -9.63 8.35 -2.35
CA ASP A 69 -9.21 6.95 -2.43
C ASP A 69 -8.25 6.59 -1.29
N MET A 70 -7.37 7.52 -0.89
CA MET A 70 -6.52 7.38 0.31
C MET A 70 -7.36 7.23 1.59
N ILE A 71 -8.36 8.09 1.79
CA ILE A 71 -9.28 8.03 2.93
C ILE A 71 -10.08 6.72 2.89
N HIS A 72 -10.50 6.28 1.71
CA HIS A 72 -11.19 5.01 1.54
C HIS A 72 -10.30 3.83 1.94
N LEU A 73 -9.05 3.79 1.50
CA LEU A 73 -8.08 2.76 1.87
C LEU A 73 -7.78 2.78 3.38
N TRP A 74 -7.63 3.95 3.98
CA TRP A 74 -7.46 4.12 5.42
C TRP A 74 -8.63 3.53 6.21
N ASN A 75 -9.86 3.84 5.80
CA ASN A 75 -11.08 3.28 6.40
C ASN A 75 -11.23 1.78 6.15
N HIS A 76 -10.80 1.28 4.99
CA HIS A 76 -10.80 -0.15 4.69
C HIS A 76 -9.93 -0.92 5.69
N PHE A 77 -8.71 -0.43 5.97
CA PHE A 77 -7.86 -1.05 6.99
C PHE A 77 -8.46 -0.94 8.40
N ASP A 78 -9.08 0.19 8.75
CA ASP A 78 -9.76 0.34 10.04
C ASP A 78 -10.85 -0.70 10.26
N LYS A 79 -11.71 -0.90 9.25
CA LYS A 79 -12.76 -1.94 9.30
C LYS A 79 -12.17 -3.33 9.43
N ARG A 80 -11.09 -3.65 8.70
CA ARG A 80 -10.46 -4.98 8.77
C ARG A 80 -9.80 -5.24 10.12
N ILE A 81 -9.21 -4.24 10.76
CA ILE A 81 -8.64 -4.35 12.11
C ILE A 81 -9.70 -4.80 13.12
N GLN A 82 -10.95 -4.36 12.96
CA GLN A 82 -12.04 -4.75 13.87
C GLN A 82 -12.46 -6.23 13.74
N HIS A 83 -12.08 -6.91 12.65
CA HIS A 83 -12.60 -8.24 12.31
C HIS A 83 -11.53 -9.31 12.06
N CYS A 84 -10.24 -8.96 12.07
CA CYS A 84 -9.17 -9.85 11.62
C CYS A 84 -8.08 -10.09 12.67
N GLN A 85 -7.50 -11.30 12.67
CA GLN A 85 -6.37 -11.68 13.53
C GLN A 85 -5.09 -10.94 13.14
N GLU A 86 -4.97 -10.50 11.88
CA GLU A 86 -3.84 -9.78 11.27
C GLU A 86 -3.67 -8.32 11.72
N THR A 87 -4.10 -8.00 12.94
CA THR A 87 -4.26 -6.63 13.43
C THR A 87 -2.96 -5.82 13.35
N ARG A 88 -1.81 -6.44 13.61
CA ARG A 88 -0.52 -5.72 13.61
C ARG A 88 -0.18 -5.15 12.23
N VAL A 89 -0.20 -5.98 11.19
CA VAL A 89 0.19 -5.55 9.84
C VAL A 89 -0.82 -4.56 9.27
N LEU A 90 -2.11 -4.76 9.56
CA LEU A 90 -3.16 -3.83 9.16
C LEU A 90 -3.03 -2.46 9.83
N LYS A 91 -2.65 -2.41 11.12
CA LYS A 91 -2.35 -1.14 11.81
C LYS A 91 -1.16 -0.41 11.20
N LEU A 92 -0.10 -1.14 10.84
CA LEU A 92 1.05 -0.55 10.15
C LEU A 92 0.64 0.05 8.81
N ALA A 93 -0.16 -0.68 8.02
CA ALA A 93 -0.65 -0.21 6.73
C ALA A 93 -1.54 1.03 6.89
N LYS A 94 -2.50 0.99 7.83
CA LYS A 94 -3.37 2.13 8.17
C LYS A 94 -2.57 3.37 8.55
N ASN A 95 -1.60 3.23 9.44
CA ASN A 95 -0.77 4.36 9.87
C ASN A 95 0.03 4.93 8.70
N LYS A 96 0.57 4.08 7.83
CA LYS A 96 1.30 4.55 6.65
C LYS A 96 0.42 5.35 5.69
N VAL A 97 -0.81 4.89 5.44
CA VAL A 97 -1.79 5.65 4.63
C VAL A 97 -2.10 7.00 5.28
N HIS A 98 -2.31 7.03 6.60
CA HIS A 98 -2.57 8.25 7.35
C HIS A 98 -1.41 9.26 7.24
N ASP A 99 -0.17 8.81 7.38
CA ASP A 99 1.01 9.65 7.24
C ASP A 99 1.09 10.29 5.86
N LEU A 100 0.79 9.52 4.80
CA LEU A 100 0.79 10.02 3.43
C LEU A 100 -0.36 10.98 3.14
N ILE A 101 -1.53 10.81 3.76
CA ILE A 101 -2.61 11.81 3.70
C ILE A 101 -2.13 13.12 4.31
N ALA A 102 -1.50 13.06 5.50
CA ALA A 102 -0.97 14.24 6.18
C ALA A 102 0.15 14.95 5.39
N MET A 103 0.91 14.19 4.59
CA MET A 103 1.98 14.72 3.73
C MET A 103 1.54 15.03 2.29
N SER A 104 0.25 14.91 1.98
CA SER A 104 -0.25 15.00 0.59
C SER A 104 0.16 16.30 -0.12
N GLU A 105 0.09 17.45 0.54
CA GLU A 105 0.55 18.73 -0.04
C GLU A 105 2.06 18.74 -0.33
N THR A 106 2.86 18.09 0.51
CA THR A 106 4.31 17.96 0.28
C THR A 106 4.56 17.14 -0.97
N PHE A 107 3.85 16.03 -1.14
CA PHE A 107 3.97 15.19 -2.33
C PHE A 107 3.45 15.88 -3.60
N ARG A 108 2.34 16.64 -3.53
CA ARG A 108 1.90 17.47 -4.67
C ARG A 108 2.97 18.47 -5.09
N ALA A 109 3.63 19.11 -4.12
CA ALA A 109 4.71 20.05 -4.41
C ALA A 109 5.95 19.35 -4.99
N LEU A 110 6.26 18.12 -4.56
CA LEU A 110 7.37 17.33 -5.08
C LEU A 110 7.11 16.84 -6.51
N PHE A 111 5.92 16.29 -6.78
CA PHE A 111 5.59 15.75 -8.10
C PHE A 111 5.38 16.84 -9.17
N ASN A 112 4.99 18.06 -8.76
CA ASN A 112 4.87 19.20 -9.68
C ASN A 112 6.20 19.96 -9.89
N ARG A 113 7.33 19.47 -9.35
CA ARG A 113 8.65 20.01 -9.67
C ARG A 113 9.26 19.15 -10.78
N GLU A 114 9.55 19.78 -11.91
CA GLU A 114 10.20 19.16 -13.08
C GLU A 114 11.64 18.68 -12.80
N ASP A 115 12.18 18.93 -11.59
CA ASP A 115 13.59 18.73 -11.24
C ASP A 115 13.92 17.39 -10.56
N PHE A 116 13.01 16.43 -10.53
CA PHE A 116 13.26 15.09 -9.94
C PHE A 116 13.21 13.99 -11.01
N GLU A 117 14.00 14.15 -12.07
CA GLU A 117 14.55 12.97 -12.76
C GLU A 117 15.67 12.43 -11.86
N GLU A 118 15.49 11.23 -11.29
CA GLU A 118 16.46 10.57 -10.43
C GLU A 118 17.80 10.36 -11.18
N GLU A 119 18.91 10.85 -10.61
CA GLU A 119 20.29 10.44 -10.95
C GLU A 119 20.57 8.98 -10.57
#